data_AF-A0A7U2HX81-F1
#
_entry.id   AF-A0A7U2HX81-F1
#
_cell.length_a   1.000
_cell.length_b   1.000
_cell.length_c   1.000
_cell.angle_alpha   90.00
_cell.angle_beta   90.00
_cell.angle_gamma   90.00
#
_symmetry.space_group_name_H-M   'P 1'
#
loop_
_entity.id
_entity.type
_entity.pdbx_description
1 polymer ?
#
loop_
_entity_poly.entity_id
_entity_poly.type
_entity_poly.pdbx_seq_one_letter_code
_entity_poly.pdbx_strand_id
1 'polypeptide(L)'
;MRTEKIGLNDFLFNRRVPEVISPRCACGERRQTAAHILLRCGIYKDLRDQVFGNLSGRHNLRAVLNKPQLATKAIEFIEQTQILRQVGIRDA
;
A
#
# COMPACT_ATOMS: atom_id res chain seq x y z
N MET A 1 2.14 8.66 -8.65
CA MET A 1 1.74 8.35 -7.26
C MET A 1 2.97 8.44 -6.35
N ARG A 2 3.03 9.34 -5.36
CA ARG A 2 4.13 9.39 -4.37
C ARG A 2 3.75 8.53 -3.16
N THR A 3 3.83 7.21 -3.30
CA THR A 3 3.35 6.23 -2.29
C THR A 3 4.11 6.24 -0.97
N GLU A 4 5.34 6.74 -0.96
CA GLU A 4 6.18 6.78 0.25
C GLU A 4 5.79 7.88 1.26
N LYS A 5 4.93 8.83 0.86
CA LYS A 5 4.35 9.82 1.80
C LYS A 5 2.97 9.42 2.34
N ILE A 6 2.45 8.28 1.89
CA ILE A 6 1.14 7.79 2.29
C ILE A 6 1.30 6.99 3.59
N GLY A 7 0.34 7.11 4.51
CA GLY A 7 0.36 6.64 5.91
C GLY A 7 0.50 5.13 6.13
N LEU A 8 1.53 4.52 5.56
CA LEU A 8 1.97 3.18 5.86
C LEU A 8 2.85 3.21 7.12
N ASN A 9 2.74 2.18 7.96
CA ASN A 9 3.38 2.10 9.27
C ASN A 9 4.88 2.36 9.20
N ASP A 10 5.58 1.95 8.14
CA ASP A 10 7.01 2.23 8.02
C ASP A 10 7.32 3.73 8.00
N PHE A 11 6.55 4.49 7.22
CA PHE A 11 6.71 5.94 7.12
C PHE A 11 6.25 6.63 8.41
N LEU A 12 5.07 6.26 8.93
CA LEU A 12 4.50 6.87 10.14
C LEU A 12 5.38 6.62 11.38
N PHE A 13 5.93 5.42 11.51
CA PHE A 13 6.87 5.07 12.56
C PHE A 13 8.17 5.88 12.45
N ASN A 14 8.73 6.01 11.25
CA ASN A 14 9.91 6.86 11.02
C ASN A 14 9.64 8.34 11.33
N ARG A 15 8.39 8.80 11.22
CA ARG A 15 7.91 10.13 11.62
C ARG A 15 7.54 10.25 13.10
N ARG A 16 7.64 9.17 13.88
CA ARG A 16 7.32 9.10 15.32
C ARG A 16 5.87 9.50 15.64
N VAL A 17 4.92 9.10 14.79
CA VAL A 17 3.48 9.28 15.05
C VAL A 17 3.10 8.44 16.29
N PRO A 18 2.58 9.04 17.38
CA PRO A 18 2.37 8.34 18.66
C PRO A 18 1.47 7.10 18.57
N GLU A 19 0.49 7.10 17.66
CA GLU A 19 -0.43 5.97 17.44
C GLU A 19 0.22 4.78 16.69
N VAL A 20 1.39 4.97 16.09
CA VAL A 20 2.10 3.93 15.34
C VAL A 20 3.25 3.38 16.17
N ILE A 21 2.96 2.29 16.88
CA ILE A 21 3.90 1.64 17.79
C ILE A 21 4.89 0.67 17.09
N SER A 22 4.68 0.37 15.81
CA SER A 22 5.52 -0.57 15.06
C SER A 22 5.52 -0.28 13.56
N PRO A 23 6.68 -0.35 12.87
CA PRO A 23 6.75 -0.21 11.41
C PRO A 23 6.31 -1.48 10.68
N ARG A 24 5.96 -2.56 11.39
CA ARG A 24 5.66 -3.87 10.80
C ARG A 24 4.29 -3.89 10.12
N CYS A 25 4.19 -4.71 9.08
CA CYS A 25 2.91 -5.08 8.50
C CYS A 25 2.24 -6.15 9.37
N ALA A 26 0.91 -6.16 9.39
CA ALA A 26 0.11 -7.19 10.07
C ALA A 26 0.37 -8.61 9.55
N CYS A 27 0.93 -8.77 8.34
CA CYS A 27 1.33 -10.07 7.82
C CYS A 27 2.53 -10.70 8.56
N GLY A 28 3.22 -9.92 9.41
CA GLY A 28 4.35 -10.40 10.22
C GLY A 28 5.69 -10.48 9.48
N GLU A 29 5.70 -10.51 8.15
CA GLU A 29 6.93 -10.80 7.38
C GLU A 29 7.90 -9.63 7.27
N ARG A 30 7.41 -8.39 7.12
CA ARG A 30 8.23 -7.22 6.77
C ARG A 30 7.68 -5.91 7.32
N ARG A 31 8.47 -4.83 7.19
CA ARG A 31 8.02 -3.45 7.40
C ARG A 31 6.92 -3.12 6.38
N GLN A 32 5.90 -2.38 6.82
CA GLN A 32 4.76 -2.01 5.98
C GLN A 32 5.15 -0.88 5.03
N THR A 33 5.75 -1.23 3.89
CA THR A 33 6.14 -0.29 2.83
C THR A 33 5.26 -0.44 1.60
N ALA A 34 5.23 0.57 0.73
CA ALA A 34 4.49 0.48 -0.53
C ALA A 34 4.96 -0.71 -1.38
N ALA A 35 6.27 -0.97 -1.42
CA ALA A 35 6.85 -2.13 -2.09
C ALA A 35 6.33 -3.46 -1.51
N HIS A 36 6.18 -3.54 -0.18
CA HIS A 36 5.65 -4.74 0.45
C HIS A 36 4.16 -4.91 0.13
N ILE A 37 3.35 -3.88 0.34
CA ILE A 37 1.89 -3.93 0.15
C ILE A 37 1.52 -4.20 -1.30
N LEU A 38 2.16 -3.50 -2.26
CA LEU A 38 1.82 -3.62 -3.68
C LEU A 38 2.33 -4.90 -4.34
N LEU A 39 3.40 -5.52 -3.82
CA LEU A 39 4.07 -6.62 -4.54
C LEU A 39 4.09 -7.96 -3.80
N ARG A 40 4.10 -7.96 -2.46
CA ARG A 40 4.53 -9.12 -1.68
C ARG A 40 3.65 -9.50 -0.51
N CYS A 41 2.83 -8.59 0.01
CA CYS A 41 2.03 -8.87 1.20
C CYS A 41 1.11 -10.09 0.96
N GLY A 42 1.27 -11.11 1.80
CA GLY A 42 0.47 -12.34 1.74
C GLY A 42 -1.01 -12.10 2.05
N ILE A 43 -1.32 -11.22 3.01
CA ILE A 43 -2.70 -10.85 3.36
C ILE A 43 -3.48 -10.34 2.15
N TYR A 44 -2.81 -9.58 1.28
CA TYR A 44 -3.44 -8.95 0.12
C TYR A 44 -3.17 -9.69 -1.19
N LYS A 45 -2.73 -10.96 -1.13
CA LYS A 45 -2.38 -11.71 -2.34
C LYS A 45 -3.55 -11.80 -3.31
N ASP A 46 -4.69 -12.28 -2.84
CA ASP A 46 -5.83 -12.56 -3.72
C ASP A 46 -6.46 -11.27 -4.26
N LEU A 47 -6.57 -10.23 -3.42
CA LEU A 47 -6.99 -8.90 -3.85
C LEU A 47 -6.04 -8.31 -4.90
N ARG A 48 -4.72 -8.48 -4.73
CA ARG A 48 -3.72 -8.03 -5.70
C ARG A 48 -3.83 -8.81 -7.01
N ASP A 49 -4.14 -10.11 -6.96
CA ASP A 49 -4.37 -10.93 -8.14
C ASP A 49 -5.64 -10.49 -8.89
N GLN A 50 -6.71 -10.16 -8.16
CA GLN A 50 -7.94 -9.63 -8.71
C GLN A 50 -7.76 -8.25 -9.38
N VAL A 51 -7.12 -7.29 -8.69
CA VAL A 51 -7.02 -5.91 -9.16
C VAL A 51 -6.01 -5.73 -10.29
N PHE A 52 -4.84 -6.39 -10.19
CA PHE A 52 -3.81 -6.27 -11.22
C PHE A 52 -3.96 -7.30 -12.34
N GLY A 53 -4.69 -8.40 -12.13
CA GLY A 53 -4.90 -9.45 -13.12
C GLY A 53 -3.61 -9.86 -13.84
N ASN A 54 -3.63 -9.81 -15.17
CA ASN A 54 -2.50 -10.16 -16.05
C ASN A 54 -1.69 -8.94 -16.51
N LEU A 55 -1.79 -7.79 -15.84
CA LEU A 55 -1.08 -6.58 -16.28
C LEU A 55 0.44 -6.73 -16.23
N SER A 56 1.09 -6.45 -17.36
CA SER A 56 2.54 -6.54 -17.49
C SER A 56 3.27 -5.49 -16.65
N GLY A 57 4.15 -5.95 -15.77
CA GLY A 57 4.91 -5.12 -14.83
C GLY A 57 4.31 -5.03 -13.43
N ARG A 58 3.24 -5.78 -13.12
CA ARG A 58 2.62 -5.82 -11.78
C ARG A 58 3.55 -6.27 -10.64
N HIS A 59 4.66 -6.93 -10.95
CA HIS A 59 5.68 -7.34 -9.98
C HIS A 59 6.85 -6.34 -9.84
N ASN A 60 6.83 -5.23 -10.59
CA ASN A 60 7.88 -4.21 -10.57
C ASN A 60 7.31 -2.91 -9.99
N LEU A 61 7.82 -2.48 -8.83
CA LEU A 61 7.33 -1.28 -8.16
C LEU A 61 7.42 -0.04 -9.05
N ARG A 62 8.52 0.12 -9.78
CA ARG A 62 8.71 1.27 -10.67
C ARG A 62 7.67 1.27 -11.79
N ALA A 63 7.39 0.11 -12.39
CA ALA A 63 6.33 -0.01 -13.39
C ALA A 63 4.96 0.30 -12.79
N VAL A 64 4.66 -0.23 -11.60
CA VAL A 64 3.40 0.00 -10.90
C VAL A 64 3.17 1.48 -10.61
N LEU A 65 4.21 2.22 -10.24
CA LEU A 65 4.09 3.63 -9.87
C LEU A 65 4.13 4.61 -11.06
N ASN A 66 4.74 4.20 -12.19
CA ASN A 66 4.99 5.09 -13.33
C ASN A 66 4.14 4.79 -14.58
N LYS A 67 3.59 3.58 -14.73
CA LYS A 67 2.67 3.28 -15.84
C LYS A 67 1.25 3.71 -15.44
N PRO A 68 0.56 4.57 -16.22
CA PRO A 68 -0.75 5.10 -15.85
C PRO A 68 -1.77 4.01 -15.49
N GLN A 69 -1.87 2.96 -16.31
CA GLN A 69 -2.80 1.84 -16.08
C GLN A 69 -2.53 1.11 -14.77
N LEU A 70 -1.26 0.82 -14.46
CA LEU A 70 -0.91 0.16 -13.21
C LEU A 70 -1.04 1.09 -12.00
N ALA A 71 -0.77 2.38 -12.17
CA ALA A 71 -0.89 3.37 -11.10
C ALA A 71 -2.35 3.53 -10.67
N THR A 72 -3.28 3.57 -11.63
CA THR A 72 -4.73 3.59 -11.33
C THR A 72 -5.13 2.32 -10.57
N LYS A 73 -4.71 1.14 -11.02
CA LYS A 73 -4.98 -0.12 -10.32
C LYS A 73 -4.31 -0.19 -8.94
N ALA A 74 -3.14 0.41 -8.76
CA ALA A 74 -2.50 0.51 -7.47
C ALA A 74 -3.28 1.40 -6.50
N ILE A 75 -3.89 2.49 -6.98
CA ILE A 75 -4.76 3.35 -6.16
C ILE A 75 -6.00 2.55 -5.74
N GLU A 76 -6.71 1.94 -6.71
CA GLU A 76 -7.91 1.11 -6.44
C GLU A 76 -7.59 -0.01 -5.43
N PHE A 77 -6.45 -0.68 -5.60
CA PHE A 77 -5.99 -1.71 -4.68
C PHE A 77 -5.77 -1.16 -3.27
N ILE A 78 -5.03 -0.06 -3.14
CA ILE A 78 -4.73 0.53 -1.82
C ILE A 78 -6.01 0.99 -1.11
N GLU A 79 -6.96 1.59 -1.83
CA GLU A 79 -8.28 1.94 -1.30
C GLU A 79 -9.03 0.69 -0.80
N GLN A 80 -9.06 -0.39 -1.57
CA GLN A 80 -9.72 -1.64 -1.16
C GLN A 80 -9.06 -2.31 0.04
N THR A 81 -7.74 -2.14 0.25
CA THR A 81 -7.07 -2.68 1.44
C THR A 81 -7.43 -1.96 2.74
N GLN A 82 -8.02 -0.75 2.67
CA GLN A 82 -8.30 0.13 3.81
C GLN A 82 -7.09 0.38 4.72
N ILE A 83 -5.88 0.17 4.20
CA ILE A 83 -4.63 0.20 4.97
C ILE A 83 -4.22 1.64 5.33
N LEU A 84 -4.74 2.62 4.60
CA LEU A 84 -4.50 4.04 4.80
C LEU A 84 -5.50 4.63 5.79
N ARG A 85 -5.66 4.03 6.97
CA ARG A 85 -6.64 4.45 7.97
C ARG A 85 -6.30 5.86 8.54
N GLN A 86 -6.51 6.89 7.72
CA GLN A 86 -6.42 8.35 7.89
C GLN A 86 -6.75 8.91 6.48
N VAL A 87 -7.97 9.37 6.19
CA VAL A 87 -8.55 10.64 6.65
C VAL A 87 -10.07 10.46 6.82
N GLY A 88 -10.53 10.34 8.06
CA GLY A 88 -11.89 10.68 8.39
C GLY A 88 -12.00 12.19 8.55
N ILE A 89 -12.06 12.93 7.44
CA ILE A 89 -12.94 14.09 7.41
C ILE A 89 -14.33 13.47 7.34
N ARG A 90 -14.92 13.28 8.53
CA ARG A 90 -16.37 13.20 8.65
C ARG A 90 -16.78 14.55 9.18
N ASP A 91 -17.19 15.42 8.27
CA ASP A 91 -18.12 16.49 8.62
C ASP A 91 -19.38 15.82 9.17
N ALA A 92 -19.59 15.94 10.49
CA ALA A 92 -20.88 15.79 11.16
C ALA A 92 -20.80 16.50 12.52
#